data_AF-A0A955HDR0-F1
#
_entry.id   AF-A0A955HDR0-F1
#
_cell.length_a   1.000
_cell.length_b   1.000
_cell.length_c   1.000
_cell.angle_alpha   90.00
_cell.angle_beta   90.00
_cell.angle_gamma   90.00
#
_symmetry.space_group_name_H-M   'P 1'
#
loop_
_entity.id
_entity.type
_entity.pdbx_description
1 polymer ?
#
loop_
_entity_poly.entity_id
_entity_poly.type
_entity_poly.pdbx_seq_one_letter_code
_entity_poly.pdbx_strand_id
1 'polypeptide(L)'
;MRNRLVQYLKEHQAVRRRVRVAAFAVLGIGFGLVLGYTLHSKVTLDLGRDITNDVAPEIIPTGPVLARALPTHLTVRRAGIDADFEAPLGLNPDQTVQVPEAFDTVGWYQYGPTPGELGPAVVFGHVDSYQGPAVFFSIGQLEHGDVIEVVRDDGNVALFEVNRIGRYGQEDFPTNEVYGNIPYAGLRLVTCSGVYDKNTKRYSHNTVVYASLVGVENGAPTGESE
;
A
#
# COMPACT_ATOMS: atom_id res chain seq x y z
N MET A 1 -28.89 -16.19 21.57
CA MET A 1 -27.71 -16.19 20.68
C MET A 1 -27.61 -14.97 19.74
N ARG A 2 -28.71 -14.29 19.37
CA ARG A 2 -28.70 -13.12 18.46
C ARG A 2 -28.06 -11.82 19.00
N ASN A 3 -27.93 -11.65 20.31
CA ASN A 3 -27.44 -10.39 20.90
C ASN A 3 -25.92 -10.30 21.06
N ARG A 4 -25.18 -11.42 21.08
CA ARG A 4 -23.71 -11.40 21.22
C ARG A 4 -23.01 -11.02 19.90
N LEU A 5 -23.58 -11.41 18.76
CA LEU A 5 -23.03 -11.08 17.43
C LEU A 5 -23.12 -9.58 17.12
N VAL A 6 -24.21 -8.91 17.57
CA VAL A 6 -24.39 -7.46 17.38
C VAL A 6 -23.43 -6.65 18.26
N GLN A 7 -23.10 -7.16 19.45
CA GLN A 7 -22.14 -6.52 20.35
C GLN A 7 -20.70 -6.65 19.80
N TYR A 8 -20.33 -7.83 19.29
CA TYR A 8 -19.04 -8.10 18.64
C TYR A 8 -18.81 -7.20 17.41
N LEU A 9 -19.84 -7.00 16.57
CA LEU A 9 -19.76 -6.09 15.42
C LEU A 9 -19.67 -4.60 15.82
N LYS A 10 -20.22 -4.21 16.98
CA LYS A 10 -20.10 -2.83 17.49
C LYS A 10 -18.73 -2.54 18.11
N GLU A 11 -18.13 -3.51 18.79
CA GLU A 11 -16.81 -3.35 19.41
C GLU A 11 -15.68 -3.32 18.37
N HIS A 12 -15.76 -4.12 17.30
CA HIS A 12 -14.74 -4.08 16.23
C HIS A 12 -14.91 -2.92 15.23
N GLN A 13 -16.04 -2.20 15.26
CA GLN A 13 -16.16 -0.90 14.59
C GLN A 13 -15.50 0.25 15.35
N ALA A 14 -15.07 0.05 16.61
CA ALA A 14 -14.51 1.09 17.46
C ALA A 14 -12.98 1.29 17.31
N VAL A 15 -12.27 0.38 16.65
CA VAL A 15 -10.85 0.58 16.26
C VAL A 15 -10.79 1.33 14.91
N ARG A 16 -11.52 2.45 14.82
CA ARG A 16 -11.45 3.38 13.69
C ARG A 16 -10.32 4.39 13.95
N ARG A 17 -9.07 3.97 13.81
CA ARG A 17 -8.02 4.94 13.46
C ARG A 17 -8.21 5.26 11.98
N ARG A 18 -8.82 6.42 11.72
CA ARG A 18 -8.94 6.97 10.36
C ARG A 18 -7.53 7.21 9.84
N VAL A 19 -7.03 6.32 8.98
CA VAL A 19 -5.95 6.71 8.06
C VAL A 19 -6.59 7.69 7.08
N ARG A 20 -6.27 8.97 7.24
CA ARG A 20 -6.63 10.01 6.28
C ARG A 20 -5.56 9.98 5.20
N VAL A 21 -5.95 9.62 3.99
CA VAL A 21 -5.11 9.84 2.81
C VAL A 21 -5.46 11.23 2.30
N ALA A 22 -4.51 12.16 2.38
CA ALA A 22 -4.61 13.46 1.75
C ALA A 22 -3.28 13.76 1.07
N ALA A 23 -3.37 14.19 -0.19
CA ALA A 23 -2.44 15.09 -0.88
C ALA A 23 -0.95 14.73 -0.90
N PHE A 24 -0.51 14.17 -2.02
CA PHE A 24 0.89 14.26 -2.44
C PHE A 24 1.24 15.74 -2.66
N ALA A 25 1.94 16.36 -1.70
CA ALA A 25 2.52 17.69 -1.84
C ALA A 25 4.02 17.61 -1.52
N VAL A 26 4.85 18.07 -2.47
CA VAL A 26 6.31 18.11 -2.35
C VAL A 26 6.77 19.20 -1.37
N LEU A 27 7.61 18.77 -0.41
CA LEU A 27 8.64 19.43 0.43
C LEU A 27 8.33 20.72 1.23
N GLY A 28 8.71 20.68 2.53
CA GLY A 28 8.96 21.88 3.35
C GLY A 28 9.22 21.61 4.85
N ILE A 29 10.43 21.93 5.30
CA ILE A 29 11.04 21.76 6.65
C ILE A 29 10.32 22.53 7.78
N GLY A 30 10.27 21.95 8.99
CA GLY A 30 10.69 22.66 10.22
C GLY A 30 9.70 22.93 11.37
N PHE A 31 10.13 22.47 12.56
CA PHE A 31 10.04 23.13 13.89
C PHE A 31 8.81 22.92 14.81
N GLY A 32 8.98 21.99 15.77
CA GLY A 32 8.89 22.22 17.23
C GLY A 32 7.58 22.67 17.89
N LEU A 33 7.01 21.84 18.77
CA LEU A 33 7.02 22.03 20.24
C LEU A 33 6.25 20.92 20.97
N VAL A 34 6.90 20.37 21.99
CA VAL A 34 6.38 19.40 22.95
C VAL A 34 5.49 20.12 23.96
N LEU A 35 4.29 19.59 24.24
CA LEU A 35 3.59 19.86 25.49
C LEU A 35 2.90 18.58 25.99
N GLY A 36 3.42 18.07 27.11
CA GLY A 36 2.92 16.88 27.77
C GLY A 36 1.61 17.14 28.51
N TYR A 37 0.74 16.13 28.50
CA TYR A 37 -0.30 15.95 29.50
C TYR A 37 -0.35 14.47 29.88
N THR A 38 0.19 14.16 31.05
CA THR A 38 -0.02 12.89 31.75
C THR A 38 -1.40 12.88 32.38
N LEU A 39 -2.27 11.96 31.93
CA LEU A 39 -3.46 11.55 32.67
C LEU A 39 -3.25 10.11 33.17
N HIS A 40 -3.11 10.00 34.49
CA HIS A 40 -3.14 8.75 35.23
C HIS A 40 -4.58 8.21 35.25
N SER A 41 -4.79 7.02 34.71
CA SER A 41 -5.93 6.18 35.07
C SER A 41 -5.41 4.83 35.55
N LYS A 42 -5.61 4.56 36.84
CA LYS A 42 -5.37 3.23 37.42
C LYS A 42 -6.48 2.30 36.93
N VAL A 43 -6.12 1.32 36.12
CA VAL A 43 -6.98 0.16 35.83
C VAL A 43 -6.49 -0.98 36.71
N THR A 44 -7.35 -1.43 37.61
CA THR A 44 -7.17 -2.63 38.43
C THR A 44 -7.26 -3.86 37.54
N LEU A 45 -6.22 -4.70 37.57
CA LEU A 45 -6.20 -6.03 36.95
C LEU A 45 -7.04 -6.99 37.79
N ASP A 46 -8.18 -7.41 37.25
CA ASP A 46 -8.89 -8.60 37.71
C ASP A 46 -8.35 -9.81 36.92
N LEU A 47 -7.55 -10.66 37.57
CA LEU A 47 -7.04 -11.91 36.99
C LEU A 47 -8.14 -12.98 37.04
N GLY A 48 -9.16 -12.82 36.21
CA GLY A 48 -10.14 -13.86 35.87
C GLY A 48 -9.73 -14.56 34.57
N ARG A 49 -8.79 -15.50 34.68
CA ARG A 49 -8.30 -16.35 33.58
C ARG A 49 -9.43 -17.23 33.03
N ASP A 50 -9.96 -16.88 31.86
CA ASP A 50 -10.66 -17.82 30.96
C ASP A 50 -9.88 -17.89 29.63
N ILE A 51 -8.93 -18.83 29.60
CA ILE A 51 -8.12 -19.17 28.42
C ILE A 51 -8.96 -20.08 27.52
N THR A 52 -9.92 -19.50 26.82
CA THR A 52 -10.45 -20.08 25.59
C THR A 52 -10.03 -19.20 24.43
N ASN A 53 -8.90 -19.56 23.83
CA ASN A 53 -8.43 -19.21 22.49
C ASN A 53 -9.28 -18.16 21.74
N ASP A 54 -9.03 -16.88 22.01
CA ASP A 54 -9.40 -15.81 21.09
C ASP A 54 -8.31 -15.74 20.00
N VAL A 55 -8.25 -16.81 19.20
CA VAL A 55 -7.51 -16.79 17.95
C VAL A 55 -8.36 -15.94 17.02
N ALA A 56 -7.93 -14.68 16.81
CA ALA A 56 -8.47 -13.86 15.75
C ALA A 56 -8.57 -14.72 14.48
N PRO A 57 -9.71 -14.71 13.76
CA PRO A 57 -9.95 -15.65 12.67
C PRO A 57 -8.76 -15.61 11.70
N GLU A 58 -8.08 -16.76 11.57
CA GLU A 58 -6.95 -16.89 10.68
C GLU A 58 -7.44 -16.65 9.25
N ILE A 59 -6.87 -15.63 8.59
CA ILE A 59 -7.20 -15.37 7.19
C ILE A 59 -6.55 -16.48 6.37
N ILE A 60 -7.37 -17.43 5.91
CA ILE A 60 -6.91 -18.52 5.04
C ILE A 60 -6.60 -17.93 3.66
N PRO A 61 -5.36 -18.08 3.14
CA PRO A 61 -5.02 -17.62 1.81
C PRO A 61 -5.87 -18.31 0.73
N THR A 62 -6.40 -17.54 -0.21
CA THR A 62 -7.20 -18.01 -1.36
C THR A 62 -6.40 -18.07 -2.65
N GLY A 63 -5.07 -17.98 -2.58
CA GLY A 63 -4.16 -17.95 -3.72
C GLY A 63 -2.69 -18.11 -3.30
N PRO A 64 -1.74 -18.05 -4.24
CA PRO A 64 -0.33 -18.10 -3.91
C PRO A 64 0.06 -16.94 -2.99
N VAL A 65 0.99 -17.22 -2.09
CA VAL A 65 1.62 -16.24 -1.19
C VAL A 65 3.10 -16.59 -1.07
N LEU A 66 3.92 -15.58 -0.84
CA LEU A 66 5.35 -15.69 -0.62
C LEU A 66 5.70 -15.26 0.81
N ALA A 67 6.88 -15.67 1.26
CA ALA A 67 7.48 -15.10 2.47
C ALA A 67 7.76 -13.60 2.27
N ARG A 68 8.07 -12.89 3.36
CA ARG A 68 8.52 -11.50 3.30
C ARG A 68 9.86 -11.38 2.56
N ALA A 69 9.94 -10.46 1.60
CA ALA A 69 11.17 -10.06 0.90
C ALA A 69 10.99 -8.64 0.36
N LEU A 70 12.01 -7.79 0.44
CA LEU A 70 11.88 -6.40 -0.01
C LEU A 70 11.80 -6.33 -1.53
N PRO A 71 10.93 -5.47 -2.10
CA PRO A 71 10.93 -5.23 -3.53
C PRO A 71 12.15 -4.40 -3.93
N THR A 72 12.72 -4.71 -5.09
CA THR A 72 13.93 -4.04 -5.61
C THR A 72 13.67 -3.39 -6.96
N HIS A 73 12.84 -3.99 -7.81
CA HIS A 73 12.55 -3.47 -9.15
C HIS A 73 11.09 -3.74 -9.57
N LEU A 74 10.49 -2.82 -10.32
CA LEU A 74 9.13 -2.90 -10.85
C LEU A 74 9.15 -2.76 -12.38
N THR A 75 8.57 -3.74 -13.06
CA THR A 75 8.37 -3.68 -14.52
C THR A 75 6.89 -3.81 -14.85
N VAL A 76 6.38 -2.89 -15.68
CA VAL A 76 5.01 -2.93 -16.24
C VAL A 76 5.08 -2.54 -17.71
N ARG A 77 5.30 -3.55 -18.57
CA ARG A 77 5.58 -3.32 -20.01
C ARG A 77 4.48 -2.54 -20.71
N ARG A 78 3.21 -2.85 -20.44
CA ARG A 78 2.05 -2.16 -21.06
C ARG A 78 1.99 -0.68 -20.69
N ALA A 79 2.54 -0.28 -19.55
CA ALA A 79 2.62 1.11 -19.10
C ALA A 79 3.99 1.76 -19.36
N GLY A 80 4.96 1.03 -19.95
CA GLY A 80 6.32 1.52 -20.17
C GLY A 80 7.11 1.76 -18.89
N ILE A 81 6.79 1.03 -17.81
CA ILE A 81 7.44 1.19 -16.51
C ILE A 81 8.57 0.17 -16.39
N ASP A 82 9.74 0.69 -16.02
CA ASP A 82 10.94 -0.05 -15.67
C ASP A 82 11.67 0.80 -14.62
N ALA A 83 11.45 0.50 -13.34
CA ALA A 83 11.77 1.42 -12.25
C ALA A 83 12.26 0.72 -10.99
N ASP A 84 13.29 1.29 -10.38
CA ASP A 84 13.81 0.83 -9.09
C ASP A 84 12.91 1.26 -7.93
N PHE A 85 12.92 0.45 -6.87
CA PHE A 85 12.37 0.85 -5.58
C PHE A 85 13.36 1.71 -4.81
N GLU A 86 12.88 2.86 -4.33
CA GLU A 86 13.62 3.66 -3.36
C GLU A 86 13.38 3.17 -1.91
N ALA A 87 13.88 3.92 -0.93
CA ALA A 87 13.75 3.56 0.47
C ALA A 87 12.27 3.35 0.87
N PRO A 88 11.96 2.41 1.77
CA PRO A 88 10.58 2.13 2.15
C PRO A 88 9.84 3.36 2.68
N LEU A 89 8.65 3.62 2.15
CA LEU A 89 7.83 4.76 2.48
C LEU A 89 7.14 4.56 3.83
N GLY A 90 7.32 5.50 4.74
CA GLY A 90 6.65 5.58 6.03
C GLY A 90 5.41 6.47 6.00
N LEU A 91 5.18 7.13 7.12
CA LEU A 91 4.10 8.10 7.30
C LEU A 91 4.68 9.48 7.60
N ASN A 92 4.07 10.51 7.06
CA ASN A 92 4.29 11.89 7.44
C ASN A 92 3.72 12.17 8.85
N PRO A 93 4.09 13.29 9.51
CA PRO A 93 3.55 13.67 10.82
C PRO A 93 2.01 13.75 10.88
N ASP A 94 1.37 14.09 9.76
CA ASP A 94 -0.08 14.19 9.61
C ASP A 94 -0.78 12.84 9.32
N GLN A 95 -0.04 11.72 9.38
CA GLN A 95 -0.49 10.35 9.11
C GLN A 95 -0.81 10.05 7.64
N THR A 96 -0.41 10.91 6.71
CA THR A 96 -0.42 10.59 5.28
C THR A 96 0.77 9.70 4.93
N VAL A 97 0.65 8.89 3.88
CA VAL A 97 1.76 8.06 3.40
C VAL A 97 2.82 8.95 2.76
N GLN A 98 4.09 8.67 3.04
CA GLN A 98 5.20 9.30 2.32
C GLN A 98 5.12 8.98 0.83
N VAL A 99 5.85 9.73 0.04
CA VAL A 99 5.78 9.69 -1.43
C VAL A 99 7.18 9.55 -1.96
N PRO A 100 7.37 8.98 -3.17
CA PRO A 100 8.71 8.84 -3.69
C PRO A 100 9.45 10.18 -3.80
N GLU A 101 10.76 10.21 -3.52
CA GLU A 101 11.56 11.42 -3.69
C GLU A 101 11.82 11.71 -5.17
N ALA A 102 12.16 10.69 -5.95
CA ALA A 102 12.44 10.83 -7.38
C ALA A 102 11.18 10.56 -8.24
N PHE A 103 11.17 11.14 -9.44
CA PHE A 103 10.03 11.06 -10.36
C PHE A 103 10.05 9.80 -11.25
N ASP A 104 11.18 9.11 -11.31
CA ASP A 104 11.44 7.89 -12.07
C ASP A 104 11.54 6.63 -11.19
N THR A 105 11.44 6.76 -9.86
CA THR A 105 11.44 5.65 -8.89
C THR A 105 10.04 5.39 -8.33
N VAL A 106 9.88 4.21 -7.72
CA VAL A 106 8.68 3.85 -6.98
C VAL A 106 8.99 3.57 -5.52
N GLY A 107 8.02 3.74 -4.63
CA GLY A 107 8.19 3.50 -3.20
C GLY A 107 7.12 2.55 -2.67
N TRP A 108 7.55 1.57 -1.87
CA TRP A 108 6.65 0.64 -1.19
C TRP A 108 6.31 1.12 0.21
N TYR A 109 5.04 1.01 0.61
CA TYR A 109 4.58 1.37 1.95
C TYR A 109 4.97 0.33 3.01
N GLN A 110 5.90 0.70 3.88
CA GLN A 110 6.63 -0.23 4.75
C GLN A 110 5.81 -0.90 5.86
N TYR A 111 4.67 -0.31 6.22
CA TYR A 111 3.76 -0.85 7.24
C TYR A 111 2.73 -1.83 6.66
N GLY A 112 2.81 -2.12 5.36
CA GLY A 112 2.02 -3.16 4.70
C GLY A 112 2.82 -4.46 4.47
N PRO A 113 2.18 -5.47 3.86
CA PRO A 113 2.85 -6.64 3.29
C PRO A 113 3.82 -6.25 2.17
N THR A 114 4.93 -6.98 2.03
CA THR A 114 5.78 -6.87 0.84
C THR A 114 5.11 -7.48 -0.39
N PRO A 115 5.43 -7.06 -1.62
CA PRO A 115 4.82 -7.63 -2.83
C PRO A 115 4.98 -9.16 -2.90
N GLY A 116 3.89 -9.88 -2.66
CA GLY A 116 3.83 -11.35 -2.67
C GLY A 116 3.44 -11.94 -1.32
N GLU A 117 3.58 -11.21 -0.22
CA GLU A 117 3.02 -11.61 1.08
C GLU A 117 1.49 -11.56 1.07
N LEU A 118 0.86 -12.31 1.98
CA LEU A 118 -0.58 -12.26 2.21
C LEU A 118 -1.01 -10.83 2.56
N GLY A 119 -1.99 -10.30 1.81
CA GLY A 119 -2.51 -8.96 2.02
C GLY A 119 -2.16 -7.99 0.89
N PRO A 120 -2.48 -6.69 1.07
CA PRO A 120 -2.25 -5.66 0.07
C PRO A 120 -0.86 -5.02 0.16
N ALA A 121 0.07 -5.36 -0.72
CA ALA A 121 1.26 -4.54 -0.94
C ALA A 121 0.87 -3.26 -1.69
N VAL A 122 1.31 -2.09 -1.20
CA VAL A 122 0.97 -0.78 -1.80
C VAL A 122 2.24 -0.07 -2.25
N VAL A 123 2.26 0.30 -3.52
CA VAL A 123 3.38 0.96 -4.20
C VAL A 123 2.90 2.29 -4.76
N PHE A 124 3.68 3.34 -4.50
CA PHE A 124 3.41 4.70 -4.93
C PHE A 124 4.42 5.14 -5.97
N GLY A 125 3.97 6.01 -6.88
CA GLY A 125 4.78 6.63 -7.91
C GLY A 125 4.12 7.92 -8.39
N HIS A 126 4.93 8.89 -8.85
CA HIS A 126 4.43 10.16 -9.36
C HIS A 126 3.72 10.00 -10.71
N VAL A 127 2.68 10.80 -10.95
CA VAL A 127 2.00 10.86 -12.24
C VAL A 127 2.76 11.73 -13.23
N ASP A 128 3.30 12.85 -12.77
CA ASP A 128 4.10 13.76 -13.57
C ASP A 128 5.17 14.47 -12.72
N SER A 129 5.98 15.27 -13.40
CA SER A 129 7.05 16.07 -12.86
C SER A 129 7.02 17.45 -13.50
N TYR A 130 7.92 18.33 -13.06
CA TYR A 130 8.14 19.63 -13.69
C TYR A 130 8.69 19.54 -15.13
N GLN A 131 9.14 18.37 -15.57
CA GLN A 131 9.68 18.13 -16.92
C GLN A 131 8.69 17.38 -17.84
N GLY A 132 7.58 16.88 -17.30
CA GLY A 132 6.62 16.07 -18.06
C GLY A 132 6.19 14.80 -17.31
N PRO A 133 5.69 13.78 -18.03
CA PRO A 133 5.29 12.49 -17.47
C PRO A 133 6.31 11.88 -16.50
N ALA A 134 5.84 11.26 -15.42
CA ALA A 134 6.65 10.54 -14.43
C ALA A 134 6.36 9.04 -14.46
N VAL A 135 6.98 8.27 -13.56
CA VAL A 135 6.96 6.79 -13.57
C VAL A 135 5.56 6.18 -13.67
N PHE A 136 4.54 6.75 -13.03
CA PHE A 136 3.18 6.22 -13.02
C PHE A 136 2.22 6.97 -13.93
N PHE A 137 2.71 7.81 -14.84
CA PHE A 137 1.88 8.57 -15.79
C PHE A 137 0.86 7.68 -16.52
N SER A 138 1.31 6.50 -16.96
CA SER A 138 0.56 5.60 -17.83
C SER A 138 -0.19 4.47 -17.12
N ILE A 139 -0.17 4.35 -15.79
CA ILE A 139 -0.83 3.21 -15.12
C ILE A 139 -2.36 3.20 -15.30
N GLY A 140 -2.96 4.35 -15.62
CA GLY A 140 -4.39 4.46 -15.91
C GLY A 140 -4.82 3.82 -17.24
N GLN A 141 -3.87 3.40 -18.08
CA GLN A 141 -4.12 2.73 -19.35
C GLN A 141 -4.06 1.20 -19.28
N LEU A 142 -3.72 0.66 -18.11
CA LEU A 142 -3.70 -0.79 -17.91
C LEU A 142 -5.11 -1.37 -18.05
N GLU A 143 -5.20 -2.67 -18.24
CA GLU A 143 -6.43 -3.41 -18.42
C GLU A 143 -6.38 -4.71 -17.62
N HIS A 144 -7.55 -5.31 -17.39
CA HIS A 144 -7.60 -6.65 -16.79
C HIS A 144 -6.73 -7.61 -17.60
N GLY A 145 -5.87 -8.38 -16.92
CA GLY A 145 -4.97 -9.34 -17.57
C GLY A 145 -3.57 -8.80 -17.87
N ASP A 146 -3.32 -7.49 -17.77
CA ASP A 146 -1.97 -6.96 -17.90
C ASP A 146 -1.08 -7.46 -16.75
N VAL A 147 0.18 -7.75 -17.06
CA VAL A 147 1.15 -8.31 -16.10
C VAL A 147 2.00 -7.20 -15.50
N ILE A 148 2.22 -7.30 -14.19
CA ILE A 148 3.13 -6.51 -13.39
C ILE A 148 4.17 -7.45 -12.78
N GLU A 149 5.44 -7.16 -12.98
CA GLU A 149 6.56 -7.95 -12.49
C GLU A 149 7.24 -7.18 -11.35
N VAL A 150 7.41 -7.82 -10.19
CA VAL A 150 8.14 -7.23 -9.05
C VAL A 150 9.31 -8.12 -8.68
N VAL A 151 10.53 -7.64 -8.94
CA VAL A 151 11.76 -8.28 -8.48
C VAL A 151 11.92 -8.04 -6.98
N ARG A 152 12.33 -9.08 -6.26
CA ARG A 152 12.48 -9.09 -4.80
C ARG A 152 13.93 -9.41 -4.40
N ASP A 153 14.33 -9.01 -3.20
CA ASP A 153 15.67 -9.24 -2.65
C ASP A 153 15.98 -10.71 -2.31
N ASP A 154 14.96 -11.58 -2.35
CA ASP A 154 15.10 -13.03 -2.25
C ASP A 154 15.43 -13.70 -3.60
N GLY A 155 15.59 -12.92 -4.67
CA GLY A 155 15.88 -13.38 -6.02
C GLY A 155 14.64 -13.86 -6.81
N ASN A 156 13.45 -13.81 -6.22
CA ASN A 156 12.21 -14.15 -6.91
C ASN A 156 11.64 -12.94 -7.66
N VAL A 157 10.93 -13.22 -8.75
CA VAL A 157 10.07 -12.25 -9.44
C VAL A 157 8.62 -12.64 -9.17
N ALA A 158 7.90 -11.78 -8.46
CA ALA A 158 6.48 -11.94 -8.21
C ALA A 158 5.69 -11.43 -9.42
N LEU A 159 4.91 -12.30 -10.05
CA LEU A 159 4.06 -11.97 -11.20
C LEU A 159 2.64 -11.67 -10.74
N PHE A 160 2.19 -10.45 -10.96
CA PHE A 160 0.84 -10.00 -10.66
C PHE A 160 0.05 -9.79 -11.95
N GLU A 161 -1.23 -10.16 -11.94
CA GLU A 161 -2.17 -9.84 -13.00
C GLU A 161 -3.12 -8.74 -12.53
N VAL A 162 -3.28 -7.70 -13.35
CA VAL A 162 -4.23 -6.61 -13.10
C VAL A 162 -5.65 -7.17 -13.11
N ASN A 163 -6.40 -6.91 -12.03
CA ASN A 163 -7.81 -7.28 -11.91
C ASN A 163 -8.72 -6.12 -12.34
N ARG A 164 -8.41 -4.89 -11.92
CA ARG A 164 -9.18 -3.68 -12.27
C ARG A 164 -8.39 -2.41 -11.99
N ILE A 165 -8.90 -1.30 -12.50
CA ILE A 165 -8.46 0.05 -12.15
C ILE A 165 -9.62 0.81 -11.51
N GLY A 166 -9.32 1.51 -10.42
CA GLY A 166 -10.24 2.46 -9.80
C GLY A 166 -9.69 3.88 -9.88
N ARG A 167 -10.59 4.85 -10.08
CA ARG A 167 -10.27 6.28 -10.04
C ARG A 167 -11.19 6.96 -9.04
N TYR A 168 -10.61 7.57 -8.02
CA TYR A 168 -11.33 8.06 -6.85
C TYR A 168 -11.01 9.51 -6.60
N GLY A 169 -12.01 10.31 -6.24
CA GLY A 169 -11.79 11.67 -5.76
C GLY A 169 -10.94 11.67 -4.49
N GLN A 170 -10.22 12.75 -4.22
CA GLN A 170 -9.36 12.86 -3.03
C GLN A 170 -10.14 12.62 -1.72
N GLU A 171 -11.40 13.04 -1.63
CA GLU A 171 -12.25 12.89 -0.44
C GLU A 171 -12.93 11.51 -0.35
N ASP A 172 -12.98 10.78 -1.46
CA ASP A 172 -13.65 9.48 -1.60
C ASP A 172 -12.63 8.34 -1.80
N PHE A 173 -11.38 8.56 -1.38
CA PHE A 173 -10.33 7.56 -1.50
C PHE A 173 -10.70 6.29 -0.71
N PRO A 174 -10.70 5.09 -1.32
CA PRO A 174 -11.22 3.89 -0.71
C PRO A 174 -10.17 3.24 0.21
N THR A 175 -9.86 3.89 1.34
CA THR A 175 -8.81 3.48 2.28
C THR A 175 -8.87 2.00 2.64
N ASN A 176 -10.07 1.47 2.93
CA ASN A 176 -10.22 0.06 3.31
C ASN A 176 -9.94 -0.91 2.15
N GLU A 177 -10.22 -0.51 0.91
CA GLU A 177 -9.99 -1.34 -0.28
C GLU A 177 -8.49 -1.38 -0.65
N VAL A 178 -7.79 -0.29 -0.38
CA VAL A 178 -6.35 -0.12 -0.66
C VAL A 178 -5.50 -0.77 0.41
N TYR A 179 -5.78 -0.52 1.70
CA TYR A 179 -4.93 -0.94 2.81
C TYR A 179 -5.52 -2.05 3.68
N GLY A 180 -6.82 -2.33 3.57
CA GLY A 180 -7.46 -3.34 4.39
C GLY A 180 -7.04 -4.76 4.02
N ASN A 181 -6.98 -5.63 5.02
CA ASN A 181 -6.59 -7.03 4.83
C ASN A 181 -7.47 -7.71 3.77
N ILE A 182 -6.81 -8.48 2.90
CA ILE A 182 -7.45 -9.32 1.88
C ILE A 182 -6.89 -10.75 1.99
N PRO A 183 -7.64 -11.77 1.58
CA PRO A 183 -7.23 -13.16 1.76
C PRO A 183 -6.28 -13.68 0.67
N TYR A 184 -5.61 -12.80 -0.08
CA TYR A 184 -4.65 -13.19 -1.13
C TYR A 184 -3.47 -12.21 -1.15
N ALA A 185 -2.37 -12.59 -1.81
CA ALA A 185 -1.29 -11.65 -2.12
C ALA A 185 -1.73 -10.73 -3.24
N GLY A 186 -1.94 -9.46 -2.94
CA GLY A 186 -2.34 -8.48 -3.96
C GLY A 186 -1.48 -7.23 -3.94
N LEU A 187 -1.42 -6.57 -5.09
CA LEU A 187 -0.63 -5.38 -5.33
C LEU A 187 -1.53 -4.19 -5.66
N ARG A 188 -1.17 -3.01 -5.14
CA ARG A 188 -1.80 -1.74 -5.46
C ARG A 188 -0.75 -0.78 -5.99
N LEU A 189 -0.91 -0.34 -7.22
CA LEU A 189 -0.14 0.79 -7.75
C LEU A 189 -0.99 2.05 -7.61
N VAL A 190 -0.47 3.06 -6.92
CA VAL A 190 -1.22 4.27 -6.57
C VAL A 190 -0.51 5.50 -7.10
N THR A 191 -1.24 6.35 -7.81
CA THR A 191 -0.74 7.67 -8.26
C THR A 191 -1.82 8.73 -8.21
N CYS A 192 -1.42 10.00 -8.25
CA CYS A 192 -2.32 11.13 -8.43
C CYS A 192 -2.91 11.16 -9.84
N SER A 193 -4.13 11.68 -10.02
CA SER A 193 -4.74 11.80 -11.34
C SER A 193 -5.80 12.90 -11.44
N GLY A 194 -6.26 13.16 -12.67
CA GLY A 194 -7.26 14.19 -12.94
C GLY A 194 -6.69 15.60 -13.05
N VAL A 195 -7.54 16.59 -12.76
CA VAL A 195 -7.18 18.00 -12.89
C VAL A 195 -6.28 18.41 -11.74
N TYR A 196 -5.15 19.04 -12.07
CA TYR A 196 -4.27 19.71 -11.12
C TYR A 196 -4.80 21.10 -10.78
N ASP A 197 -5.08 21.33 -9.51
CA ASP A 197 -5.42 22.65 -8.97
C ASP A 197 -4.14 23.35 -8.50
N LYS A 198 -3.78 24.45 -9.19
CA LYS A 198 -2.58 25.25 -8.88
C LYS A 198 -2.67 26.00 -7.54
N ASN A 199 -3.88 26.31 -7.07
CA ASN A 199 -4.06 27.04 -5.81
C ASN A 199 -3.80 26.13 -4.62
N THR A 200 -4.33 24.91 -4.66
CA THR A 200 -4.16 23.92 -3.60
C THR A 200 -2.93 23.02 -3.81
N LYS A 201 -2.31 23.09 -4.99
CA LYS A 201 -1.20 22.22 -5.45
C LYS A 201 -1.54 20.75 -5.35
N ARG A 202 -2.76 20.38 -5.77
CA ARG A 202 -3.29 19.02 -5.63
C ARG A 202 -3.99 18.55 -6.89
N TYR A 203 -3.84 17.27 -7.17
CA TYR A 203 -4.69 16.56 -8.12
C TYR A 203 -6.05 16.26 -7.50
N SER A 204 -7.10 16.35 -8.32
CA SER A 204 -8.47 16.11 -7.87
C SER A 204 -8.77 14.64 -7.56
N HIS A 205 -7.98 13.70 -8.08
CA HIS A 205 -8.22 12.26 -7.95
C HIS A 205 -6.92 11.49 -7.65
N ASN A 206 -7.09 10.21 -7.30
CA ASN A 206 -6.05 9.19 -7.35
C ASN A 206 -6.51 8.06 -8.28
N THR A 207 -5.56 7.46 -8.99
CA THR A 207 -5.75 6.20 -9.72
C THR A 207 -5.13 5.08 -8.90
N VAL A 208 -5.86 3.97 -8.77
CA VAL A 208 -5.41 2.74 -8.10
C VAL A 208 -5.56 1.58 -9.05
N VAL A 209 -4.45 0.92 -9.37
CA VAL A 209 -4.45 -0.38 -10.06
C VAL A 209 -4.51 -1.46 -8.99
N TYR A 210 -5.44 -2.40 -9.13
CA TYR A 210 -5.55 -3.57 -8.25
C TYR A 210 -5.12 -4.82 -9.01
N ALA A 211 -4.19 -5.57 -8.45
CA ALA A 211 -3.67 -6.78 -9.05
C ALA A 211 -3.52 -7.91 -8.01
N SER A 212 -3.49 -9.16 -8.47
CA SER A 212 -3.34 -10.36 -7.65
C SER A 212 -2.16 -11.19 -8.12
N LEU A 213 -1.42 -11.80 -7.18
CA LEU A 213 -0.32 -12.70 -7.51
C LEU A 213 -0.84 -13.90 -8.29
N VAL A 214 -0.28 -14.16 -9.47
CA VAL A 214 -0.63 -15.30 -10.34
C VAL A 214 0.50 -16.29 -10.50
N GLY A 215 1.74 -15.89 -10.20
CA GLY A 215 2.90 -16.77 -10.35
C GLY A 215 4.17 -16.17 -9.75
N VAL A 216 5.22 -16.98 -9.78
CA VAL A 216 6.56 -16.61 -9.30
C VAL A 216 7.57 -17.19 -10.29
N GLU A 217 8.51 -16.36 -10.73
CA GLU A 217 9.68 -16.82 -11.47
C GLU A 217 10.89 -16.77 -10.55
N ASN A 218 11.68 -17.84 -10.51
CA ASN A 218 12.91 -17.86 -9.75
C ASN A 218 13.99 -17.23 -10.63
N GLY A 219 14.56 -16.10 -10.21
CA GLY A 219 15.76 -15.55 -10.82
C GLY A 219 16.92 -16.53 -10.58
N ALA A 220 17.23 -17.37 -11.56
CA ALA A 220 18.52 -18.05 -11.57
C ALA A 220 19.63 -16.98 -11.62
N PRO A 221 20.80 -17.20 -10.99
CA PRO A 221 21.91 -16.28 -11.12
C PRO A 221 22.26 -16.18 -12.60
N THR A 222 22.29 -14.97 -13.15
CA THR A 222 22.92 -14.68 -14.43
C THR A 222 24.37 -15.14 -14.33
N GLY A 223 24.65 -16.36 -14.80
CA GLY A 223 25.98 -16.91 -14.83
C GLY A 223 26.86 -16.03 -15.72
N GLU A 224 28.00 -15.63 -15.18
CA GLU A 224 29.15 -15.23 -15.97
C GLU A 224 29.57 -16.40 -16.89
N SER A 225 29.59 -16.11 -18.20
CA SER A 225 30.47 -16.69 -19.23
C SER A 225 30.17 -15.85 -20.49
N GLU A 226 31.08 -15.05 -21.05
CA GLU A 226 32.46 -15.37 -21.49
C GLU A 226 33.46 -14.25 -21.21
#